data_AF-A0A978SCA1-F1
#
_entry.id   AF-A0A978SCA1-F1
#
_cell.length_a   1.000
_cell.length_b   1.000
_cell.length_c   1.000
_cell.angle_alpha   90.00
_cell.angle_beta   90.00
_cell.angle_gamma   90.00
#
_symmetry.space_group_name_H-M   'P 1'
#
loop_
_entity.id
_entity.type
_entity.pdbx_description
1 polymer ?
#
loop_
_entity_poly.entity_id
_entity_poly.type
_entity_poly.pdbx_seq_one_letter_code
_entity_poly.pdbx_strand_id
1 'polypeptide(L)'
;MSLDFIPQPIKVYSQFAHPILMWVLLGLTIYALYLGLKVRKIRSAQGEEKKELIKGKYNQRHFQIGSLILALMVMGSVGAMGATYINSGKLFVNPHLIAGLSMTAMIAVSASLSPFMQKGADWARYTHIFLNVVIMGLFSWQAVTGMKIVQNVISRM
;
A
#
# COMPACT_ATOMS: atom_id res chain seq x y z
N MET A 1 4.84 -31.67 -2.71
CA MET A 1 4.23 -31.71 -4.05
C MET A 1 5.13 -30.89 -4.97
N SER A 2 5.72 -31.47 -6.00
CA SER A 2 6.62 -30.73 -6.89
C SER A 2 5.79 -29.83 -7.82
N LEU A 3 6.21 -28.57 -7.97
CA LEU A 3 5.53 -27.56 -8.79
C LEU A 3 6.05 -27.59 -10.24
N ASP A 4 6.31 -28.78 -10.75
CA ASP A 4 7.01 -29.00 -12.03
C ASP A 4 6.13 -28.74 -13.24
N PHE A 5 4.81 -28.67 -13.04
CA PHE A 5 3.82 -28.35 -14.08
C PHE A 5 3.76 -26.85 -14.43
N ILE A 6 4.35 -25.97 -13.62
CA ILE A 6 4.30 -24.52 -13.87
C ILE A 6 5.40 -24.14 -14.89
N PRO A 7 5.04 -23.51 -16.02
CA PRO A 7 5.99 -23.08 -17.04
C PRO A 7 7.12 -22.19 -16.47
N GLN A 8 8.36 -22.43 -16.90
CA GLN A 8 9.53 -21.67 -16.45
C GLN A 8 9.42 -20.16 -16.65
N PRO A 9 8.88 -19.64 -17.78
CA PRO A 9 8.67 -18.20 -17.92
C PRO A 9 7.77 -17.61 -16.83
N ILE A 10 6.73 -18.33 -16.43
CA ILE A 10 5.81 -17.88 -15.36
C ILE A 10 6.55 -17.81 -14.02
N LYS A 11 7.39 -18.81 -13.72
CA LYS A 11 8.22 -18.80 -12.51
C LYS A 11 9.13 -17.57 -12.48
N VAL A 12 9.87 -17.31 -13.56
CA VAL A 12 10.81 -16.19 -13.65
C VAL A 12 10.10 -14.84 -13.57
N TYR A 13 9.13 -14.57 -14.45
CA TYR A 13 8.53 -13.23 -14.56
C TYR A 13 7.63 -12.86 -13.38
N SER A 14 7.03 -13.84 -12.70
CA SER A 14 6.20 -13.58 -11.52
C SER A 14 6.97 -12.94 -10.36
N GLN A 15 8.29 -13.14 -10.27
CA GLN A 15 9.13 -12.54 -9.23
C GLN A 15 9.24 -11.01 -9.36
N PHE A 16 9.01 -10.45 -10.55
CA PHE A 16 9.11 -9.00 -10.81
C PHE A 16 7.78 -8.26 -10.70
N ALA A 17 6.65 -8.97 -10.72
CA ALA A 17 5.33 -8.36 -10.64
C ALA A 17 5.12 -7.58 -9.34
N HIS A 18 5.55 -8.15 -8.20
CA HIS A 18 5.42 -7.49 -6.90
C HIS A 18 6.26 -6.21 -6.79
N PRO A 19 7.58 -6.20 -7.07
CA PRO A 19 8.38 -4.97 -7.06
C PRO A 19 7.80 -3.84 -7.91
N ILE A 20 7.33 -4.15 -9.13
CA ILE A 20 6.71 -3.17 -10.03
C ILE A 20 5.44 -2.59 -9.38
N LEU A 21 4.56 -3.46 -8.89
CA LEU A 21 3.34 -3.05 -8.20
C LEU A 21 3.64 -2.19 -6.97
N MET A 22 4.68 -2.52 -6.21
CA MET A 22 5.06 -1.75 -5.00
C MET A 22 5.48 -0.32 -5.34
N TRP A 23 6.18 -0.09 -6.45
CA TRP A 23 6.52 1.26 -6.90
C TRP A 23 5.27 2.06 -7.33
N VAL A 24 4.35 1.43 -8.05
CA VAL A 24 3.06 2.05 -8.40
C VAL A 24 2.27 2.41 -7.15
N LEU A 25 2.17 1.48 -6.20
CA LEU A 25 1.49 1.68 -4.92
C LEU A 25 2.14 2.79 -4.08
N LEU A 26 3.47 2.92 -4.08
CA LEU A 26 4.16 4.01 -3.39
C LEU A 26 3.76 5.37 -3.99
N GLY A 27 3.73 5.48 -5.32
CA GLY A 27 3.24 6.68 -6.01
C GLY A 27 1.78 7.01 -5.67
N LEU A 28 0.90 6.01 -5.68
CA LEU A 28 -0.50 6.16 -5.27
C LEU A 28 -0.63 6.61 -3.82
N THR A 29 0.21 6.08 -2.93
CA THR A 29 0.21 6.43 -1.49
C THR A 29 0.63 7.89 -1.27
N ILE A 30 1.63 8.37 -2.00
CA ILE A 30 2.03 9.79 -1.99
C ILE A 30 0.88 10.68 -2.50
N TYR A 31 0.20 10.26 -3.57
CA TYR A 31 -0.98 10.99 -4.05
C TYR A 31 -2.13 10.98 -3.04
N ALA A 32 -2.39 9.85 -2.39
CA ALA A 32 -3.38 9.75 -1.32
C ALA A 32 -3.05 10.68 -0.15
N LEU A 33 -1.78 10.78 0.25
CA LEU A 33 -1.31 11.75 1.26
C LEU A 33 -1.66 13.17 0.82
N TYR A 34 -1.32 13.56 -0.42
CA TYR A 34 -1.67 14.88 -0.96
C TYR A 34 -3.17 15.17 -0.85
N LEU A 35 -4.02 14.22 -1.26
CA LEU A 35 -5.48 14.37 -1.14
C LEU A 35 -5.91 14.50 0.34
N GLY A 36 -5.33 13.71 1.24
CA GLY A 36 -5.60 13.77 2.68
C GLY A 36 -5.23 15.11 3.32
N LEU A 37 -4.11 15.70 2.90
CA LEU A 37 -3.70 17.04 3.33
C LEU A 37 -4.67 18.12 2.84
N LYS A 38 -5.17 18.01 1.61
CA LYS A 38 -6.22 18.92 1.09
C LYS A 38 -7.54 18.75 1.87
N VAL A 39 -7.93 17.53 2.20
CA VAL A 39 -9.10 17.26 3.07
C VAL A 39 -8.94 17.90 4.45
N ARG A 40 -7.74 17.80 5.04
CA ARG A 40 -7.43 18.49 6.31
C ARG A 40 -7.55 20.00 6.16
N LYS A 41 -7.01 20.57 5.07
CA LYS A 41 -7.05 22.01 4.79
C LYS A 41 -8.48 22.55 4.65
N ILE A 42 -9.39 21.80 4.03
CA ILE A 42 -10.82 22.19 3.91
C ILE A 42 -11.45 22.48 5.28
N ARG A 43 -11.04 21.76 6.34
CA ARG A 43 -11.60 21.94 7.68
C ARG A 43 -11.19 23.25 8.35
N SER A 44 -10.00 23.77 8.00
CA SER A 44 -9.48 25.02 8.56
C SER A 44 -9.64 26.23 7.64
N ALA A 45 -9.85 26.02 6.33
CA ALA A 45 -10.03 27.09 5.35
C ALA A 45 -11.35 27.85 5.55
N GLN A 46 -11.38 29.12 5.14
CA GLN A 46 -12.54 30.01 5.21
C GLN A 46 -12.76 30.75 3.88
N GLY A 47 -13.92 31.39 3.72
CA GLY A 47 -14.22 32.24 2.55
C GLY A 47 -14.11 31.52 1.20
N GLU A 48 -13.59 32.24 0.19
CA GLU A 48 -13.44 31.73 -1.18
C GLU A 48 -12.48 30.55 -1.28
N GLU A 49 -11.42 30.51 -0.46
CA GLU A 49 -10.48 29.38 -0.45
C GLU A 49 -11.20 28.06 -0.12
N LYS A 50 -12.10 28.09 0.87
CA LYS A 50 -12.88 26.90 1.24
C LYS A 50 -13.79 26.46 0.09
N LYS A 51 -14.46 27.41 -0.58
CA LYS A 51 -15.35 27.11 -1.72
C LYS A 51 -14.59 26.44 -2.87
N GLU A 52 -13.42 26.97 -3.22
CA GLU A 52 -12.56 26.38 -4.25
C GLU A 52 -12.07 24.98 -3.88
N LEU A 53 -11.63 24.78 -2.63
CA LEU A 53 -11.20 23.45 -2.18
C LEU A 53 -12.34 22.42 -2.19
N ILE A 54 -13.57 22.80 -1.86
CA ILE A 54 -14.74 21.90 -1.90
C ILE A 54 -15.04 21.45 -3.33
N LYS A 55 -14.94 22.33 -4.34
CA LYS A 55 -15.13 21.98 -5.76
C LYS A 55 -14.19 20.85 -6.19
N GLY A 56 -13.01 20.77 -5.59
CA GLY A 56 -12.04 19.72 -5.84
C GLY A 56 -12.45 18.32 -5.36
N LYS A 57 -13.51 18.13 -4.57
CA LYS A 57 -13.98 16.79 -4.10
C LYS A 57 -12.85 15.90 -3.55
N TYR A 58 -11.89 16.50 -2.83
CA TYR A 58 -10.68 15.80 -2.38
C TYR A 58 -10.99 14.63 -1.44
N ASN A 59 -12.07 14.71 -0.66
CA ASN A 59 -12.56 13.62 0.20
C ASN A 59 -12.98 12.39 -0.62
N GLN A 60 -13.74 12.58 -1.69
CA GLN A 60 -14.20 11.48 -2.55
C GLN A 60 -13.01 10.83 -3.26
N ARG A 61 -12.10 11.64 -3.82
CA ARG A 61 -10.89 11.15 -4.47
C ARG A 61 -9.99 10.40 -3.50
N HIS A 62 -9.81 10.92 -2.28
CA HIS A 62 -9.00 10.26 -1.25
C HIS A 62 -9.60 8.90 -0.88
N PHE A 63 -10.92 8.81 -0.71
CA PHE A 63 -11.61 7.55 -0.46
C PHE A 63 -11.43 6.55 -1.61
N GLN A 64 -11.63 6.97 -2.86
CA GLN A 64 -11.48 6.10 -4.03
C GLN A 64 -10.04 5.57 -4.19
N ILE A 65 -9.05 6.46 -4.09
CA ILE A 65 -7.63 6.08 -4.18
C ILE A 65 -7.23 5.22 -2.98
N GLY A 66 -7.71 5.53 -1.77
CA GLY A 66 -7.48 4.70 -0.58
C GLY A 66 -8.03 3.28 -0.74
N SER A 67 -9.25 3.13 -1.27
CA SER A 67 -9.84 1.82 -1.57
C SER A 67 -9.05 1.05 -2.64
N LEU A 68 -8.55 1.73 -3.66
CA LEU A 68 -7.68 1.12 -4.67
C LEU A 68 -6.35 0.65 -4.06
N ILE A 69 -5.71 1.48 -3.23
CA ILE A 69 -4.47 1.13 -2.52
C ILE A 69 -4.70 -0.09 -1.64
N LEU A 70 -5.79 -0.14 -0.88
CA LEU A 70 -6.14 -1.30 -0.04
C LEU A 70 -6.21 -2.58 -0.88
N ALA A 71 -7.00 -2.55 -1.97
CA ALA A 71 -7.17 -3.72 -2.84
C ALA A 71 -5.83 -4.18 -3.43
N LEU A 72 -5.05 -3.24 -3.99
CA LEU A 72 -3.76 -3.55 -4.61
C LEU A 72 -2.72 -4.01 -3.60
N MET A 73 -2.67 -3.46 -2.39
CA MET A 73 -1.72 -3.87 -1.36
C MET A 73 -2.02 -5.27 -0.84
N VAL A 74 -3.30 -5.60 -0.59
CA VAL A 74 -3.72 -6.95 -0.18
C VAL A 74 -3.40 -7.96 -1.29
N MET A 75 -3.87 -7.71 -2.51
CA MET A 75 -3.63 -8.62 -3.65
C MET A 75 -2.15 -8.74 -3.98
N GLY A 76 -1.40 -7.64 -3.91
CA GLY A 76 0.05 -7.62 -4.14
C GLY A 76 0.83 -8.41 -3.09
N SER A 77 0.39 -8.40 -1.84
CA SER A 77 1.00 -9.19 -0.75
C SER A 77 0.73 -10.68 -0.92
N VAL A 78 -0.52 -11.05 -1.18
CA VAL A 78 -0.91 -12.45 -1.46
C VAL A 78 -0.20 -12.98 -2.71
N GLY A 79 -0.19 -12.19 -3.78
CA GLY A 79 0.47 -12.54 -5.04
C GLY A 79 1.98 -12.73 -4.88
N ALA A 80 2.65 -11.89 -4.08
CA ALA A 80 4.09 -12.02 -3.81
C ALA A 80 4.45 -13.29 -3.02
N MET A 81 3.64 -13.63 -2.02
CA MET A 81 3.77 -14.90 -1.30
C MET A 81 3.57 -16.07 -2.26
N GLY A 82 2.54 -16.02 -3.12
CA GLY A 82 2.30 -17.02 -4.16
C GLY A 82 3.49 -17.18 -5.11
N ALA A 83 4.03 -16.08 -5.63
CA ALA A 83 5.20 -16.09 -6.51
C ALA A 83 6.43 -16.69 -5.81
N THR A 84 6.66 -16.33 -4.54
CA THR A 84 7.75 -16.89 -3.73
C THR A 84 7.59 -18.40 -3.56
N TYR A 85 6.39 -18.86 -3.20
CA TYR A 85 6.10 -20.27 -3.01
C TYR A 85 6.26 -21.08 -4.29
N ILE A 86 5.83 -20.54 -5.43
CA ILE A 86 5.96 -21.18 -6.74
C ILE A 86 7.43 -21.34 -7.15
N ASN A 87 8.27 -20.36 -6.83
CA ASN A 87 9.69 -20.37 -7.20
C ASN A 87 10.57 -21.16 -6.22
N SER A 88 10.21 -21.20 -4.94
CA SER A 88 11.09 -21.74 -3.88
C SER A 88 10.53 -22.95 -3.14
N GLY A 89 9.26 -23.33 -3.39
CA GLY A 89 8.56 -24.41 -2.67
C GLY A 89 8.26 -24.10 -1.20
N LYS A 90 8.59 -22.90 -0.72
CA LYS A 90 8.37 -22.45 0.65
C LYS A 90 8.31 -20.92 0.73
N LEU A 91 7.80 -20.41 1.85
CA LEU A 91 7.87 -18.99 2.19
C LEU A 91 9.04 -18.74 3.13
N PHE A 92 9.76 -17.64 2.91
CA PHE A 92 10.85 -17.21 3.77
C PHE A 92 10.34 -16.16 4.74
N VAL A 93 10.32 -16.49 6.03
CA VAL A 93 9.99 -15.52 7.08
C VAL A 93 11.21 -14.63 7.31
N ASN A 94 11.13 -13.40 6.83
CA ASN A 94 12.18 -12.40 6.93
C ASN A 94 11.59 -11.03 7.30
N PRO A 95 12.42 -10.03 7.65
CA PRO A 95 11.92 -8.71 8.04
C PRO A 95 11.08 -8.03 6.96
N HIS A 96 11.37 -8.27 5.67
CA HIS A 96 10.59 -7.71 4.56
C HIS A 96 9.16 -8.27 4.55
N LEU A 97 9.00 -9.59 4.64
CA LEU A 97 7.69 -10.24 4.72
C LEU A 97 6.89 -9.78 5.93
N ILE A 98 7.50 -9.78 7.13
CA ILE A 98 6.81 -9.40 8.37
C ILE A 98 6.34 -7.93 8.30
N ALA A 99 7.19 -7.03 7.82
CA ALA A 99 6.83 -5.63 7.64
C ALA A 99 5.70 -5.45 6.60
N GLY A 100 5.78 -6.12 5.46
CA GLY A 100 4.74 -6.08 4.42
C GLY A 100 3.38 -6.61 4.89
N LEU A 101 3.37 -7.71 5.65
CA LEU A 101 2.13 -8.24 6.27
C LEU A 101 1.57 -7.28 7.33
N SER A 102 2.45 -6.69 8.14
CA SER A 102 2.05 -5.69 9.13
C SER A 102 1.42 -4.47 8.45
N MET A 103 2.02 -3.97 7.36
CA MET A 103 1.45 -2.87 6.57
C MET A 103 0.09 -3.24 5.97
N THR A 104 -0.06 -4.47 5.45
CA THR A 104 -1.34 -4.97 4.93
C THR A 104 -2.43 -4.98 6.00
N ALA A 105 -2.11 -5.42 7.22
CA ALA A 105 -3.06 -5.35 8.34
C ALA A 105 -3.39 -3.90 8.72
N MET A 106 -2.36 -3.04 8.82
CA MET A 106 -2.54 -1.63 9.19
C MET A 106 -3.40 -0.88 8.17
N ILE A 107 -3.23 -1.09 6.86
CA ILE A 107 -4.03 -0.40 5.85
C ILE A 107 -5.49 -0.85 5.88
N ALA A 108 -5.75 -2.14 6.15
CA ALA A 108 -7.10 -2.67 6.30
C ALA A 108 -7.82 -2.04 7.50
N VAL A 109 -7.15 -1.99 8.66
CA VAL A 109 -7.66 -1.31 9.86
C VAL A 109 -7.86 0.18 9.59
N SER A 110 -6.89 0.83 8.94
CA SER A 110 -6.95 2.25 8.64
C SER A 110 -8.14 2.60 7.72
N ALA A 111 -8.39 1.77 6.70
CA ALA A 111 -9.52 1.92 5.80
C ALA A 111 -10.87 1.69 6.51
N SER A 112 -10.95 0.72 7.43
CA SER A 112 -12.18 0.41 8.18
C SER A 112 -12.60 1.52 9.14
N LEU A 113 -11.74 2.50 9.43
CA LEU A 113 -12.08 3.68 10.24
C LEU A 113 -12.92 4.72 9.48
N SER A 114 -13.04 4.59 8.16
CA SER A 114 -13.74 5.55 7.30
C SER A 114 -15.18 5.87 7.75
N PRO A 115 -16.04 4.90 8.11
CA PRO A 115 -17.41 5.18 8.58
C PRO A 115 -17.45 6.03 9.85
N PHE A 116 -16.53 5.80 10.80
CA PHE A 116 -16.45 6.60 12.03
C PHE A 116 -15.97 8.02 11.74
N MET A 117 -14.98 8.18 10.86
CA MET A 117 -14.50 9.48 10.43
C MET A 117 -15.58 10.29 9.69
N GLN A 118 -16.41 9.64 8.88
CA GLN A 118 -17.56 10.26 8.20
C GLN A 118 -18.62 10.75 9.20
N LYS A 119 -18.79 10.04 10.32
CA LYS A 119 -19.63 10.46 11.46
C LYS A 119 -18.97 11.52 12.37
N GLY A 120 -17.80 12.04 11.98
CA GLY A 120 -17.12 13.10 12.71
C GLY A 120 -16.17 12.65 13.83
N ALA A 121 -16.06 11.34 14.11
CA ALA A 121 -15.24 10.85 15.22
C ALA A 121 -13.75 11.19 15.06
N ASP A 122 -13.22 12.01 15.97
CA ASP A 122 -11.83 12.46 15.92
C ASP A 122 -10.82 11.38 16.27
N TRP A 123 -11.12 10.50 17.22
CA TRP A 123 -10.23 9.38 17.56
C TRP A 123 -9.95 8.51 16.33
N ALA A 124 -10.98 8.20 15.52
CA ALA A 124 -10.83 7.41 14.31
C ALA A 124 -9.96 8.12 13.27
N ARG A 125 -10.08 9.45 13.19
CA ARG A 125 -9.29 10.29 12.29
C ARG A 125 -7.82 10.34 12.68
N TYR A 126 -7.53 10.53 13.96
CA TYR A 126 -6.15 10.52 14.44
C TYR A 126 -5.51 9.15 14.32
N THR A 127 -6.25 8.06 14.64
CA THR A 127 -5.78 6.70 14.42
C THR A 127 -5.50 6.42 12.94
N HIS A 128 -6.41 6.80 12.05
CA HIS A 128 -6.20 6.67 10.60
C HIS A 128 -4.93 7.41 10.14
N ILE A 129 -4.74 8.66 10.58
CA ILE A 129 -3.54 9.44 10.23
C ILE A 129 -2.27 8.77 10.77
N PHE A 130 -2.27 8.37 12.05
CA PHE A 130 -1.13 7.71 12.67
C PHE A 130 -0.74 6.43 11.94
N LEU A 131 -1.70 5.54 11.67
CA LEU A 131 -1.46 4.30 10.93
C LEU A 131 -0.87 4.57 9.55
N ASN A 132 -1.40 5.55 8.82
CA ASN A 132 -0.88 5.87 7.48
C ASN A 132 0.50 6.50 7.50
N VAL A 133 0.85 7.30 8.52
CA VAL A 133 2.22 7.81 8.69
C VAL A 133 3.19 6.67 8.95
N VAL A 134 2.82 5.71 9.81
CA VAL A 134 3.63 4.50 10.06
C VAL A 134 3.77 3.67 8.79
N ILE A 135 2.66 3.42 8.07
CA ILE A 135 2.68 2.71 6.78
C ILE A 135 3.61 3.41 5.80
N MET A 136 3.56 4.74 5.67
CA MET A 136 4.44 5.47 4.77
C MET A 136 5.92 5.28 5.12
N GLY A 137 6.28 5.40 6.40
CA GLY A 137 7.65 5.15 6.85
C GLY A 137 8.12 3.73 6.55
N LEU A 138 7.29 2.74 6.88
CA LEU A 138 7.56 1.33 6.57
C LEU A 138 7.66 1.10 5.05
N PHE A 139 6.75 1.67 4.26
CA PHE A 139 6.73 1.47 2.81
C PHE A 139 7.97 2.06 2.15
N SER A 140 8.39 3.26 2.53
CA SER A 140 9.63 3.87 2.04
C SER A 140 10.85 3.01 2.39
N TRP A 141 10.91 2.44 3.59
CA TRP A 141 11.98 1.51 3.98
C TRP A 141 11.90 0.19 3.19
N GLN A 142 10.71 -0.35 2.99
CA GLN A 142 10.46 -1.55 2.20
C GLN A 142 10.85 -1.36 0.73
N ALA A 143 10.68 -0.17 0.16
CA ALA A 143 11.14 0.13 -1.19
C ALA A 143 12.66 -0.03 -1.33
N VAL A 144 13.43 0.45 -0.36
CA VAL A 144 14.90 0.30 -0.36
C VAL A 144 15.33 -1.15 -0.12
N THR A 145 14.74 -1.81 0.88
CA THR A 145 15.12 -3.21 1.20
C THR A 145 14.65 -4.20 0.14
N GLY A 146 13.48 -3.97 -0.47
CA GLY A 146 12.96 -4.78 -1.57
C GLY A 146 13.85 -4.73 -2.81
N MET A 147 14.42 -3.58 -3.15
CA MET A 147 15.37 -3.50 -4.28
C MET A 147 16.64 -4.32 -4.05
N LYS A 148 17.11 -4.46 -2.79
CA LYS A 148 18.22 -5.39 -2.48
C LYS A 148 17.83 -6.85 -2.74
N ILE A 149 16.57 -7.22 -2.50
CA ILE A 149 16.06 -8.56 -2.83
C ILE A 149 16.03 -8.76 -4.34
N VAL A 150 15.53 -7.77 -5.10
CA VAL A 150 15.52 -7.82 -6.57
C VAL A 150 16.94 -8.00 -7.13
N GLN A 151 17.92 -7.25 -6.61
CA GLN A 151 19.32 -7.41 -7.01
C GLN A 151 19.86 -8.83 -6.76
N ASN A 152 19.52 -9.42 -5.61
CA ASN A 152 19.91 -10.81 -5.30
C ASN A 152 19.22 -11.84 -6.21
N VAL A 153 18.00 -11.58 -6.68
CA VAL A 153 17.31 -12.45 -7.66
C VAL A 153 18.02 -12.36 -8.99
N ILE A 154 18.25 -11.14 -9.50
CA ILE A 154 18.92 -10.90 -10.78
C ILE A 154 20.32 -11.50 -10.81
N SER A 155 21.09 -11.41 -9.71
CA SER A 155 22.45 -11.95 -9.65
C SER A 155 22.52 -13.49 -9.66
N ARG A 156 21.39 -14.18 -9.52
CA ARG A 156 21.28 -15.66 -9.48
C ARG A 156 20.56 -16.23 -10.70
N MET A 157 20.07 -15.37 -11.59
CA MET A 157 19.51 -15.73 -12.88
C MET A 157 20.63 -15.91 -13.90
#